data_AF-A0A2E9TWX2-F1
#
_entry.id   AF-A0A2E9TWX2-F1
#
_cell.length_a   1.000
_cell.length_b   1.000
_cell.length_c   1.000
_cell.angle_alpha   90.00
_cell.angle_beta   90.00
_cell.angle_gamma   90.00
#
_symmetry.space_group_name_H-M   'P 1'
#
loop_
_entity.id
_entity.type
_entity.pdbx_description
1 polymer ?
#
loop_
_entity_poly.entity_id
_entity_poly.type
_entity_poly.pdbx_seq_one_letter_code
_entity_poly.pdbx_strand_id
1 'polypeptide(L)'
;MVGFNNSVTYGSLDEIAKEVNSCTKCELHKNRTHAVPGNGPNSCSLMFIGEAPGVNEDKLGIPFVGKAGKLLNKLLENIPIYREDIFVTNVVKCRPPKNRDPLPNEVRSCKVYLDQQINIVNPRIVVSMGRYSLLHFRPEGKISLDHGKLFHWKNRALYPIYHPAAALRNKDFFRSLDIDIKRLPEILLWSLSPGFLNFVNKDDSVVDPLTYKNKEYVDESSHE
;
A
#
# COMPACT_ATOMS: atom_id res chain seq x y z
N MET A 1 7.63 28.80 20.25
CA MET A 1 7.44 27.79 19.20
C MET A 1 6.56 26.70 19.78
N VAL A 2 5.30 26.62 19.33
CA VAL A 2 4.31 25.70 19.93
C VAL A 2 4.59 24.29 19.39
N GLY A 3 5.13 23.43 20.26
CA GLY A 3 5.22 22.01 20.01
C GLY A 3 3.83 21.38 20.07
N PHE A 4 3.40 20.76 18.98
CA PHE A 4 2.26 19.84 18.98
C PHE A 4 2.77 18.43 18.70
N ASN A 5 3.39 17.82 19.71
CA ASN A 5 3.56 16.37 19.78
C ASN A 5 2.48 15.81 20.72
N ASN A 6 1.21 15.92 20.31
CA ASN A 6 0.19 14.99 20.79
C ASN A 6 0.12 13.89 19.74
N SER A 7 0.81 12.77 19.97
CA SER A 7 0.63 11.57 19.16
C SER A 7 -0.81 11.09 19.35
N VAL A 8 -1.70 11.45 18.44
CA VAL A 8 -3.07 10.92 18.43
C VAL A 8 -2.95 9.41 18.22
N THR A 9 -3.38 8.65 19.21
CA THR A 9 -3.45 7.18 19.17
C THR A 9 -4.90 6.75 19.04
N TYR A 10 -5.18 5.88 18.09
CA TYR A 10 -6.52 5.29 17.90
C TYR A 10 -6.51 3.84 18.40
N GLY A 11 -7.61 3.41 19.03
CA GLY A 11 -7.80 2.04 19.51
C GLY A 11 -8.35 1.08 18.45
N SER A 12 -8.96 1.59 17.38
CA SER A 12 -9.54 0.76 16.31
C SER A 12 -9.60 1.46 14.95
N LEU A 13 -9.79 0.67 13.88
CA LEU A 13 -10.04 1.20 12.54
C LEU A 13 -11.37 1.96 12.47
N ASP A 14 -12.36 1.60 13.29
CA ASP A 14 -13.66 2.29 13.36
C ASP A 14 -13.53 3.69 13.95
N GLU A 15 -12.67 3.88 14.96
CA GLU A 15 -12.36 5.21 15.49
C GLU A 15 -11.68 6.09 14.45
N ILE A 16 -10.71 5.52 13.71
CA ILE A 16 -10.08 6.22 12.59
C ILE A 16 -11.12 6.58 11.52
N ALA A 17 -12.02 5.65 11.18
CA ALA A 17 -13.06 5.89 10.17
C ALA A 17 -14.02 7.01 10.59
N LYS A 18 -14.44 7.02 11.86
CA LYS A 18 -15.28 8.10 12.43
C LYS A 18 -14.59 9.45 12.30
N GLU A 19 -13.32 9.55 12.65
CA GLU A 19 -12.61 10.83 12.54
C GLU A 19 -12.35 11.23 11.08
N VAL A 20 -11.99 10.28 10.22
CA VAL A 20 -11.82 10.56 8.78
C VAL A 20 -13.11 11.11 8.16
N ASN A 21 -14.27 10.56 8.53
CA ASN A 21 -15.57 10.98 8.00
C ASN A 21 -15.92 12.43 8.38
N SER A 22 -15.53 12.89 9.56
CA SER A 22 -15.75 14.27 10.03
C SER A 22 -14.56 15.21 9.82
N CYS A 23 -13.42 14.71 9.33
CA CYS A 23 -12.16 15.44 9.25
C CYS A 23 -12.25 16.71 8.37
N THR A 24 -11.68 17.81 8.87
CA THR A 24 -11.55 19.11 8.16
C THR A 24 -10.10 19.62 8.09
N LYS A 25 -9.10 18.77 8.36
CA LYS A 25 -7.67 19.13 8.47
C LYS A 25 -7.00 19.59 7.15
N CYS A 26 -7.71 19.52 6.01
CA CYS A 26 -7.24 20.05 4.73
C CYS A 26 -8.40 20.36 3.77
N GLU A 27 -8.14 21.19 2.77
CA GLU A 27 -9.12 21.72 1.80
C GLU A 27 -9.93 20.65 1.03
N LEU A 28 -9.43 19.41 0.95
CA LEU A 28 -10.15 18.31 0.31
C LEU A 28 -11.52 18.04 0.95
N HIS A 29 -11.69 18.37 2.23
CA HIS A 29 -12.96 18.18 2.93
C HIS A 29 -14.13 18.96 2.29
N LYS A 30 -13.84 20.07 1.60
CA LYS A 30 -14.86 20.97 1.04
C LYS A 30 -15.53 20.41 -0.22
N ASN A 31 -14.91 19.43 -0.87
CA ASN A 31 -15.33 18.93 -2.19
C ASN A 31 -15.76 17.45 -2.19
N ARG A 32 -15.55 16.71 -1.09
CA ARG A 32 -15.91 15.30 -1.02
C ARG A 32 -17.42 15.13 -0.85
N THR A 33 -17.97 14.06 -1.40
CA THR A 33 -19.30 13.57 -1.02
C THR A 33 -19.18 12.72 0.24
N HIS A 34 -18.28 11.74 0.21
CA HIS A 34 -17.91 10.92 1.37
C HIS A 34 -16.40 10.86 1.50
N ALA A 35 -15.90 10.86 2.75
CA ALA A 35 -14.54 10.42 2.98
C ALA A 35 -14.44 8.90 2.76
N VAL A 36 -13.23 8.42 2.49
CA VAL A 36 -12.97 7.01 2.17
C VAL A 36 -11.85 6.52 3.08
N PRO A 37 -12.15 6.15 4.34
CA PRO A 37 -11.14 5.78 5.32
C PRO A 37 -10.36 4.52 4.92
N GLY A 38 -11.01 3.53 4.34
CA GLY A 38 -10.43 2.23 4.04
C GLY A 38 -11.47 1.13 4.25
N ASN A 39 -11.18 -0.07 3.76
CA ASN A 39 -12.09 -1.21 3.88
C ASN A 39 -11.31 -2.53 3.90
N GLY A 40 -11.65 -3.38 4.87
CA GLY A 40 -11.06 -4.70 5.08
C GLY A 40 -11.12 -5.09 6.57
N PRO A 41 -10.47 -6.19 6.95
CA PRO A 41 -10.44 -6.69 8.32
C PRO A 41 -9.57 -5.80 9.24
N ASN A 42 -9.80 -5.92 10.55
CA ASN A 42 -9.01 -5.20 11.57
C ASN A 42 -7.54 -5.67 11.66
N SER A 43 -7.25 -6.87 11.16
CA SER A 43 -5.91 -7.45 11.10
C SER A 43 -5.81 -8.33 9.86
N CYS A 44 -4.81 -8.11 9.02
CA CYS A 44 -4.53 -8.94 7.85
C CYS A 44 -3.07 -8.85 7.44
N SER A 45 -2.57 -9.89 6.78
CA SER A 45 -1.16 -9.96 6.35
C SER A 45 -0.82 -9.01 5.19
N LEU A 46 -1.82 -8.58 4.41
CA LEU A 46 -1.66 -7.73 3.24
C LEU A 46 -2.49 -6.45 3.35
N MET A 47 -1.84 -5.31 3.13
CA MET A 47 -2.49 -4.01 3.06
C MET A 47 -2.15 -3.29 1.77
N PHE A 48 -3.16 -2.96 0.97
CA PHE A 48 -3.01 -2.27 -0.31
C PHE A 48 -3.30 -0.78 -0.14
N ILE A 49 -2.38 0.07 -0.62
CA ILE A 49 -2.47 1.52 -0.42
C ILE A 49 -2.36 2.21 -1.78
N GLY A 50 -3.42 2.88 -2.20
CA GLY A 50 -3.45 3.74 -3.38
C GLY A 50 -3.15 5.21 -3.07
N GLU A 51 -3.39 6.06 -4.05
CA GLU A 51 -3.13 7.50 -3.96
C GLU A 51 -4.29 8.26 -3.27
N ALA A 52 -5.47 8.23 -3.88
CA ALA A 52 -6.63 9.01 -3.48
C ALA A 52 -7.94 8.36 -3.98
N PRO A 53 -9.10 8.68 -3.38
CA PRO A 53 -10.39 8.28 -3.90
C PRO A 53 -10.68 8.90 -5.28
N GLY A 54 -11.28 8.11 -6.17
CA GLY A 54 -11.87 8.59 -7.42
C GLY A 54 -13.34 8.96 -7.27
N VAL A 55 -14.01 9.21 -8.40
CA VAL A 55 -15.43 9.63 -8.45
C VAL A 55 -16.36 8.62 -7.79
N ASN A 56 -16.15 7.33 -8.04
CA ASN A 56 -17.06 6.30 -7.53
C ASN A 56 -16.77 6.02 -6.05
N GLU A 57 -15.51 6.06 -5.65
CA GLU A 57 -15.09 5.92 -4.25
C GLU A 57 -15.69 7.04 -3.40
N ASP A 58 -15.61 8.30 -3.87
CA ASP A 58 -16.19 9.46 -3.20
C ASP A 58 -17.72 9.36 -3.05
N LYS A 59 -18.41 8.83 -4.07
CA LYS A 59 -19.86 8.63 -4.04
C LYS A 59 -20.29 7.54 -3.06
N LEU A 60 -19.51 6.47 -2.93
CA LEU A 60 -19.89 5.29 -2.13
C LEU A 60 -19.23 5.24 -0.75
N GLY A 61 -18.18 6.03 -0.50
CA GLY A 61 -17.39 5.94 0.73
C GLY A 61 -16.47 4.72 0.81
N ILE A 62 -16.34 3.94 -0.29
CA ILE A 62 -15.63 2.66 -0.31
C ILE A 62 -14.43 2.76 -1.27
N PRO A 63 -13.23 2.33 -0.86
CA PRO A 63 -12.03 2.40 -1.71
C PRO A 63 -12.08 1.36 -2.85
N PHE A 64 -11.52 1.72 -4.01
CA PHE A 64 -11.33 0.82 -5.15
C PHE A 64 -12.63 0.14 -5.62
N VAL A 65 -13.67 0.93 -5.90
CA VAL A 65 -14.97 0.47 -6.46
C VAL A 65 -15.18 0.91 -7.91
N GLY A 66 -14.36 1.85 -8.39
CA GLY A 66 -14.31 2.32 -9.78
C GLY A 66 -13.60 1.34 -10.72
N LYS A 67 -13.29 1.80 -11.94
CA LYS A 67 -12.65 0.95 -12.98
C LYS A 67 -11.32 0.37 -12.52
N ALA A 68 -10.51 1.15 -11.82
CA ALA A 68 -9.21 0.71 -11.29
C ALA A 68 -9.38 -0.39 -10.23
N GLY A 69 -10.36 -0.24 -9.35
CA GLY A 69 -10.69 -1.25 -8.34
C GLY A 69 -11.26 -2.53 -8.92
N LYS A 70 -12.13 -2.43 -9.92
CA LYS A 70 -12.62 -3.61 -10.66
C LYS A 70 -11.48 -4.39 -11.33
N LEU A 71 -10.49 -3.69 -11.88
CA LEU A 71 -9.30 -4.34 -12.41
C LEU A 71 -8.49 -5.02 -11.30
N LEU A 72 -8.25 -4.35 -10.18
CA LEU A 72 -7.56 -4.95 -9.03
C LEU A 72 -8.27 -6.23 -8.58
N ASN A 73 -9.59 -6.19 -8.36
CA ASN A 73 -10.37 -7.34 -7.96
C ASN A 73 -10.26 -8.49 -8.96
N LYS A 74 -10.38 -8.20 -10.27
CA LYS A 74 -10.22 -9.20 -11.33
C LYS A 74 -8.83 -9.86 -11.31
N LEU A 75 -7.78 -9.12 -10.99
CA LEU A 75 -6.42 -9.68 -10.90
C LEU A 75 -6.27 -10.54 -9.64
N LEU A 76 -6.85 -10.11 -8.51
CA LEU A 76 -6.88 -10.89 -7.27
C LEU A 76 -7.67 -12.20 -7.41
N GLU A 77 -8.77 -12.22 -8.18
CA GLU A 77 -9.55 -13.43 -8.47
C GLU A 77 -8.72 -14.55 -9.15
N ASN A 78 -7.58 -14.24 -9.76
CA ASN A 78 -6.71 -15.23 -10.40
C ASN A 78 -5.64 -15.82 -9.48
N ILE A 79 -5.62 -15.43 -8.20
CA ILE A 79 -4.67 -15.89 -7.20
C ILE A 79 -5.40 -16.24 -5.90
N PRO A 80 -4.81 -17.05 -4.99
CA PRO A 80 -5.45 -17.41 -3.72
C PRO A 80 -5.37 -16.26 -2.69
N ILE A 81 -5.85 -15.07 -3.06
CA ILE A 81 -5.94 -13.89 -2.19
C ILE A 81 -7.31 -13.24 -2.42
N TYR A 82 -8.16 -13.31 -1.40
CA TYR A 82 -9.51 -12.78 -1.46
C TYR A 82 -9.57 -11.31 -1.05
N ARG A 83 -10.53 -10.56 -1.60
CA ARG A 83 -10.66 -9.12 -1.36
C ARG A 83 -11.01 -8.80 0.09
N GLU A 84 -11.76 -9.69 0.73
CA GLU A 84 -12.19 -9.69 2.12
C GLU A 84 -11.07 -9.97 3.12
N ASP A 85 -9.97 -10.60 2.69
CA ASP A 85 -8.82 -10.94 3.52
C ASP A 85 -7.75 -9.84 3.54
N ILE A 86 -7.97 -8.75 2.79
CA ILE A 86 -7.01 -7.65 2.65
C ILE A 86 -7.61 -6.32 3.07
N PHE A 87 -6.78 -5.44 3.62
CA PHE A 87 -7.16 -4.07 3.90
C PHE A 87 -6.75 -3.16 2.75
N VAL A 88 -7.68 -2.39 2.21
CA VAL A 88 -7.42 -1.45 1.11
C VAL A 88 -7.73 -0.03 1.55
N THR A 89 -6.81 0.90 1.30
CA THR A 89 -6.99 2.34 1.57
C THR A 89 -6.16 3.19 0.59
N ASN A 90 -6.07 4.49 0.84
CA ASN A 90 -5.32 5.46 0.05
C ASN A 90 -4.46 6.37 0.96
N VAL A 91 -3.45 7.03 0.40
CA VAL A 91 -2.65 8.04 1.11
C VAL A 91 -3.52 9.18 1.63
N VAL A 92 -4.33 9.78 0.76
CA VAL A 92 -5.37 10.75 1.18
C VAL A 92 -6.74 10.08 1.23
N LYS A 93 -7.61 10.53 2.15
CA LYS A 93 -8.92 9.92 2.40
C LYS A 93 -10.09 10.67 1.76
N CYS A 94 -9.81 11.69 0.94
CA CYS A 94 -10.81 12.53 0.28
C CYS A 94 -10.44 12.68 -1.18
N ARG A 95 -11.44 12.70 -2.07
CA ARG A 95 -11.21 12.87 -3.51
C ARG A 95 -10.72 14.30 -3.82
N PRO A 96 -9.57 14.46 -4.50
CA PRO A 96 -9.15 15.76 -5.01
C PRO A 96 -10.07 16.29 -6.12
N PRO A 97 -10.28 17.62 -6.20
CA PRO A 97 -11.09 18.23 -7.25
C PRO A 97 -10.63 17.78 -8.64
N LYS A 98 -11.59 17.39 -9.50
CA LYS A 98 -11.32 16.90 -10.87
C LYS A 98 -10.38 15.66 -10.93
N ASN A 99 -10.21 14.92 -9.83
CA ASN A 99 -9.24 13.81 -9.72
C ASN A 99 -7.79 14.22 -10.03
N ARG A 100 -7.41 15.47 -9.70
CA ARG A 100 -5.99 15.84 -9.71
C ARG A 100 -5.22 15.02 -8.67
N ASP A 101 -3.91 15.03 -8.79
CA ASP A 101 -3.03 14.49 -7.76
C ASP A 101 -3.18 15.26 -6.43
N PRO A 102 -3.00 14.61 -5.27
CA PRO A 102 -3.02 15.28 -3.98
C PRO A 102 -1.80 16.18 -3.80
N LEU A 103 -2.02 17.35 -3.20
CA LEU A 103 -0.95 18.30 -2.90
C LEU A 103 -0.12 17.83 -1.68
N PRO A 104 1.15 18.26 -1.55
CA PRO A 104 1.99 17.86 -0.42
C PRO A 104 1.40 18.15 0.96
N ASN A 105 0.70 19.28 1.12
CA ASN A 105 0.01 19.61 2.38
C ASN A 105 -1.19 18.68 2.66
N GLU A 106 -1.93 18.27 1.64
CA GLU A 106 -3.05 17.33 1.77
C GLU A 106 -2.55 15.94 2.21
N VAL A 107 -1.45 15.48 1.61
CA VAL A 107 -0.76 14.25 2.03
C VAL A 107 -0.30 14.34 3.48
N ARG A 108 0.38 15.44 3.85
CA ARG A 108 0.84 15.66 5.24
C ARG A 108 -0.31 15.66 6.25
N SER A 109 -1.41 16.37 5.96
CA SER A 109 -2.58 16.42 6.85
C SER A 109 -3.25 15.05 7.04
N CYS A 110 -3.22 14.18 6.03
CA CYS A 110 -3.83 12.86 6.08
C CYS A 110 -2.92 11.75 6.64
N LYS A 111 -1.61 12.02 6.72
CA LYS A 111 -0.57 11.04 7.07
C LYS A 111 -0.87 10.27 8.36
N VAL A 112 -1.34 10.99 9.39
CA VAL A 112 -1.65 10.40 10.71
C VAL A 112 -2.64 9.24 10.60
N TYR A 113 -3.66 9.35 9.76
CA TYR A 113 -4.66 8.28 9.60
C TYR A 113 -4.04 7.05 8.96
N LEU A 114 -3.22 7.23 7.91
CA LEU A 114 -2.58 6.10 7.24
C LEU A 114 -1.59 5.39 8.16
N ASP A 115 -0.75 6.14 8.87
CA ASP A 115 0.23 5.57 9.79
C ASP A 115 -0.45 4.76 10.90
N GLN A 116 -1.55 5.28 11.46
CA GLN A 116 -2.31 4.60 12.51
C GLN A 116 -3.05 3.37 11.97
N GLN A 117 -3.60 3.43 10.76
CA GLN A 117 -4.19 2.25 10.10
C GLN A 117 -3.15 1.14 9.91
N ILE A 118 -1.95 1.48 9.45
CA ILE A 118 -0.86 0.50 9.28
C ILE A 118 -0.45 -0.12 10.62
N ASN A 119 -0.43 0.68 11.69
CA ASN A 119 -0.10 0.19 13.03
C ASN A 119 -1.18 -0.78 13.56
N ILE A 120 -2.45 -0.46 13.38
CA ILE A 120 -3.58 -1.29 13.85
C ILE A 120 -3.71 -2.56 13.03
N VAL A 121 -3.73 -2.45 11.69
CA VAL A 121 -3.83 -3.62 10.78
C VAL A 121 -2.63 -4.56 10.95
N ASN A 122 -1.47 -3.97 11.28
CA ASN A 122 -0.20 -4.67 11.47
C ASN A 122 0.17 -5.65 10.32
N PRO A 123 0.15 -5.23 9.05
CA PRO A 123 0.35 -6.15 7.92
C PRO A 123 1.78 -6.65 7.80
N ARG A 124 1.98 -7.89 7.34
CA ARG A 124 3.32 -8.39 7.00
C ARG A 124 3.89 -7.66 5.78
N ILE A 125 3.01 -7.40 4.80
CA ILE A 125 3.36 -6.79 3.51
C ILE A 125 2.43 -5.61 3.24
N VAL A 126 3.03 -4.46 2.96
CA VAL A 126 2.36 -3.27 2.43
C VAL A 126 2.54 -3.23 0.93
N VAL A 127 1.44 -3.29 0.18
CA VAL A 127 1.42 -3.19 -1.28
C VAL A 127 1.11 -1.75 -1.68
N SER A 128 2.14 -0.98 -2.05
CA SER A 128 1.96 0.41 -2.49
C SER A 128 1.64 0.47 -3.98
N MET A 129 0.48 1.02 -4.34
CA MET A 129 0.01 1.13 -5.72
C MET A 129 0.35 2.50 -6.30
N GLY A 130 1.30 2.54 -7.23
CA GLY A 130 1.71 3.75 -7.93
C GLY A 130 2.65 4.67 -7.15
N ARG A 131 3.07 5.74 -7.82
CA ARG A 131 4.12 6.65 -7.33
C ARG A 131 3.77 7.30 -5.99
N TYR A 132 2.58 7.85 -5.82
CA TYR A 132 2.25 8.60 -4.60
C TYR A 132 2.22 7.73 -3.34
N SER A 133 1.69 6.51 -3.47
CA SER A 133 1.74 5.54 -2.38
C SER A 133 3.18 5.11 -2.09
N LEU A 134 3.98 4.82 -3.13
CA LEU A 134 5.40 4.49 -2.98
C LEU A 134 6.16 5.60 -2.24
N LEU A 135 5.99 6.86 -2.64
CA LEU A 135 6.70 8.01 -2.07
C LEU A 135 6.39 8.24 -0.58
N HIS A 136 5.26 7.73 -0.07
CA HIS A 136 4.98 7.74 1.38
C HIS A 136 5.97 6.86 2.16
N PHE A 137 6.48 5.79 1.54
CA PHE A 137 7.39 4.83 2.15
C PHE A 137 8.85 5.00 1.72
N ARG A 138 9.07 5.39 0.45
CA ARG A 138 10.37 5.61 -0.17
C ARG A 138 10.39 6.97 -0.87
N PRO A 139 10.82 8.06 -0.19
CA PRO A 139 10.79 9.42 -0.74
C PRO A 139 11.55 9.60 -2.07
N GLU A 140 12.60 8.79 -2.29
CA GLU A 140 13.39 8.80 -3.53
C GLU A 140 12.99 7.68 -4.51
N GLY A 141 11.91 6.94 -4.19
CA GLY A 141 11.47 5.78 -4.94
C GLY A 141 10.93 6.14 -6.32
N LYS A 142 11.20 5.27 -7.30
CA LYS A 142 10.73 5.42 -8.68
C LYS A 142 9.92 4.22 -9.08
N ILE A 143 8.61 4.41 -9.28
CA ILE A 143 7.71 3.29 -9.57
C ILE A 143 8.14 2.45 -10.79
N SER A 144 8.76 3.08 -11.79
CA SER A 144 9.28 2.39 -12.97
C SER A 144 10.49 1.49 -12.72
N LEU A 145 11.19 1.69 -11.60
CA LEU A 145 12.37 0.92 -11.20
C LEU A 145 12.09 -0.01 -10.03
N ASP A 146 11.14 0.37 -9.17
CA ASP A 146 10.89 -0.25 -7.87
C ASP A 146 9.72 -1.24 -7.89
N HIS A 147 8.85 -1.19 -8.90
CA HIS A 147 7.75 -2.15 -8.98
C HIS A 147 8.25 -3.59 -9.06
N GLY A 148 7.54 -4.52 -8.41
CA GLY A 148 7.92 -5.93 -8.39
C GLY A 148 9.15 -6.26 -7.52
N LYS A 149 9.72 -5.28 -6.80
CA LYS A 149 10.80 -5.51 -5.84
C LYS A 149 10.25 -5.45 -4.41
N LEU A 150 10.88 -6.19 -3.51
CA LEU A 150 10.59 -6.14 -2.08
C LEU A 150 11.57 -5.19 -1.41
N PHE A 151 11.08 -4.39 -0.47
CA PHE A 151 11.90 -3.50 0.34
C PHE A 151 11.61 -3.69 1.82
N HIS A 152 12.63 -3.59 2.65
CA HIS A 152 12.47 -3.55 4.09
C HIS A 152 11.86 -2.21 4.49
N TRP A 153 10.78 -2.23 5.27
CA TRP A 153 10.19 -1.03 5.84
C TRP A 153 9.73 -1.28 7.27
N LYS A 154 10.50 -0.75 8.24
CA LYS A 154 10.30 -0.97 9.67
C LYS A 154 10.36 -2.45 10.05
N ASN A 155 9.21 -3.08 10.27
CA ASN A 155 9.07 -4.50 10.60
C ASN A 155 8.19 -5.22 9.57
N ARG A 156 8.12 -4.67 8.35
CA ARG A 156 7.25 -5.11 7.25
C ARG A 156 8.03 -5.15 5.95
N ALA A 157 7.51 -5.88 4.97
CA ALA A 157 7.92 -5.70 3.59
C ALA A 157 7.05 -4.62 2.92
N LEU A 158 7.67 -3.79 2.09
CA LEU A 158 7.01 -2.93 1.11
C LEU A 158 7.14 -3.60 -0.26
N TYR A 159 6.02 -3.75 -0.97
CA TYR A 159 5.96 -4.31 -2.31
C TYR A 159 5.28 -3.34 -3.27
N PRO A 160 6.04 -2.50 -4.00
CA PRO A 160 5.46 -1.54 -4.93
C PRO A 160 4.93 -2.24 -6.18
N ILE A 161 3.76 -1.81 -6.65
CA ILE A 161 3.16 -2.24 -7.92
C ILE A 161 2.63 -1.02 -8.67
N TYR A 162 2.52 -1.12 -10.00
CA TYR A 162 1.86 -0.05 -10.77
C TYR A 162 0.42 0.15 -10.29
N HIS A 163 -0.05 1.41 -10.33
CA HIS A 163 -1.44 1.69 -9.98
C HIS A 163 -2.39 1.06 -11.04
N PRO A 164 -3.47 0.37 -10.65
CA PRO A 164 -4.40 -0.24 -11.61
C PRO A 164 -4.97 0.75 -12.64
N ALA A 165 -5.14 2.02 -12.26
CA ALA A 165 -5.58 3.06 -13.19
C ALA A 165 -4.60 3.32 -14.35
N ALA A 166 -3.30 3.08 -14.18
CA ALA A 166 -2.31 3.19 -15.26
C ALA A 166 -2.41 2.00 -16.22
N ALA A 167 -2.60 0.80 -15.69
CA ALA A 167 -2.79 -0.44 -16.45
C ALA A 167 -4.06 -0.42 -17.33
N LEU A 168 -5.11 0.32 -16.95
CA LEU A 168 -6.31 0.48 -17.78
C LEU A 168 -6.05 1.15 -19.15
N ARG A 169 -4.95 1.90 -19.29
CA ARG A 169 -4.64 2.68 -20.51
C ARG A 169 -3.39 2.19 -21.24
N ASN A 170 -2.63 1.27 -20.66
CA ASN A 170 -1.35 0.84 -21.19
C ASN A 170 -1.15 -0.67 -20.96
N LYS A 171 -0.93 -1.41 -22.06
CA LYS A 171 -0.77 -2.87 -22.05
C LYS A 171 0.49 -3.35 -21.33
N ASP A 172 1.58 -2.60 -21.40
CA ASP A 172 2.84 -2.95 -20.74
C ASP A 172 2.71 -2.78 -19.22
N PHE A 173 2.03 -1.72 -18.79
CA PHE A 173 1.69 -1.54 -17.36
C PHE A 173 0.71 -2.61 -16.87
N PHE A 174 -0.25 -3.02 -17.70
CA PHE A 174 -1.12 -4.15 -17.37
C PHE A 174 -0.32 -5.44 -17.21
N ARG A 175 0.58 -5.76 -18.15
CA ARG A 175 1.43 -6.96 -18.09
C ARG A 175 2.30 -6.96 -16.83
N SER A 176 2.92 -5.83 -16.53
CA SER A 176 3.76 -5.68 -15.33
C SER A 176 2.94 -5.86 -14.05
N LEU A 177 1.76 -5.21 -13.97
CA LEU A 177 0.86 -5.34 -12.83
C LEU A 177 0.35 -6.77 -12.63
N ASP A 178 -0.01 -7.47 -13.70
CA ASP A 178 -0.45 -8.87 -13.66
C ASP A 178 0.66 -9.80 -13.15
N ILE A 179 1.89 -9.62 -13.62
CA ILE A 179 3.06 -10.36 -13.12
C ILE A 179 3.30 -10.07 -11.64
N ASP A 180 3.28 -8.79 -11.25
CA ASP A 180 3.54 -8.37 -9.88
C ASP A 180 2.48 -8.93 -8.90
N ILE A 181 1.20 -8.92 -9.29
CA ILE A 181 0.11 -9.51 -8.48
C ILE A 181 0.26 -11.03 -8.37
N LYS A 182 0.61 -11.72 -9.47
CA LYS A 182 0.80 -13.19 -9.47
C LYS A 182 1.89 -13.69 -8.52
N ARG A 183 2.84 -12.83 -8.16
CA ARG A 183 3.91 -13.16 -7.18
C ARG A 183 3.46 -13.02 -5.72
N LEU A 184 2.36 -12.30 -5.44
CA LEU A 184 1.92 -12.05 -4.07
C LEU A 184 1.69 -13.30 -3.23
N PRO A 185 1.11 -14.41 -3.72
CA PRO A 185 0.94 -15.62 -2.90
C PRO A 185 2.26 -16.19 -2.39
N GLU A 186 3.27 -16.21 -3.25
CA GLU A 186 4.60 -16.75 -2.94
C GLU A 186 5.35 -15.82 -1.96
N ILE A 187 5.27 -14.50 -2.19
CA ILE A 187 5.81 -13.48 -1.29
C ILE A 187 5.13 -13.57 0.08
N LEU A 188 3.81 -13.74 0.12
CA LEU A 188 3.04 -13.87 1.35
C LEU A 188 3.47 -15.12 2.12
N LEU A 189 3.55 -16.29 1.45
CA LEU A 189 4.01 -17.53 2.07
C LEU A 189 5.43 -17.37 2.63
N TRP A 190 6.32 -16.77 1.86
CA TRP A 190 7.68 -16.50 2.30
C TRP A 190 7.74 -15.56 3.51
N SER A 191 6.88 -14.53 3.58
CA SER A 191 6.83 -13.62 4.74
C SER A 191 6.50 -14.31 6.07
N LEU A 192 6.07 -15.57 6.04
CA LEU A 192 5.84 -16.42 7.22
C LEU A 192 7.13 -17.08 7.75
N SER A 193 8.20 -17.10 6.95
CA SER A 193 9.48 -17.71 7.33
C SER A 193 10.20 -16.88 8.41
N PRO A 194 10.88 -17.54 9.38
CA PRO A 194 11.73 -16.85 10.34
C PRO A 194 12.79 -15.99 9.63
N GLY A 195 12.95 -14.74 10.06
CA GLY A 195 13.98 -13.87 9.51
C GLY A 195 13.73 -13.40 8.07
N PHE A 196 12.48 -13.39 7.59
CA PHE A 196 12.17 -12.95 6.20
C PHE A 196 12.68 -11.54 5.87
N LEU A 197 12.91 -10.68 6.87
CA LEU A 197 13.46 -9.34 6.68
C LEU A 197 14.97 -9.25 6.94
N ASN A 198 15.66 -10.35 7.21
CA ASN A 198 17.07 -10.33 7.62
C ASN A 198 18.04 -10.17 6.43
N PHE A 199 17.59 -10.44 5.21
CA PHE A 199 18.43 -10.42 4.01
C PHE A 199 18.16 -9.15 3.21
N VAL A 200 18.82 -8.05 3.56
CA VAL A 200 18.58 -6.73 2.96
C VAL A 200 19.84 -6.23 2.25
N ASN A 201 19.69 -5.75 1.01
CA ASN A 201 20.74 -5.09 0.26
C ASN A 201 20.97 -3.65 0.76
N LYS A 202 22.05 -2.99 0.29
CA LYS A 202 22.38 -1.60 0.67
C LYS A 202 21.31 -0.56 0.34
N ASP A 203 20.38 -0.86 -0.58
CA ASP A 203 19.31 0.03 -1.03
C ASP A 203 17.94 -0.27 -0.35
N ASP A 204 17.98 -1.02 0.74
CA ASP A 204 16.86 -1.61 1.48
C ASP A 204 16.05 -2.66 0.70
N SER A 205 16.46 -3.04 -0.53
CA SER A 205 15.78 -4.13 -1.22
C SER A 205 15.99 -5.44 -0.46
N VAL A 206 14.92 -6.16 -0.18
CA VAL A 206 15.03 -7.48 0.45
C VAL A 206 15.44 -8.46 -0.63
N VAL A 207 16.47 -9.24 -0.36
CA VAL A 207 16.90 -10.34 -1.21
C VAL A 207 15.74 -11.30 -1.29
N ASP A 208 15.07 -11.32 -2.44
CA ASP A 208 13.94 -12.19 -2.69
C ASP A 208 14.46 -13.64 -2.75
N PRO A 209 14.16 -14.51 -1.77
CA PRO A 209 14.66 -15.87 -1.77
C PRO A 209 14.02 -16.71 -2.88
N LEU A 210 12.94 -16.25 -3.50
CA LEU A 210 12.32 -16.90 -4.65
C LEU A 210 13.17 -16.71 -5.91
N THR A 211 13.87 -15.58 -6.04
CA THR A 211 14.92 -15.41 -7.06
C THR A 211 16.27 -15.96 -6.61
N TYR A 212 16.52 -16.07 -5.29
CA TYR A 212 17.76 -16.62 -4.74
C TYR A 212 17.83 -18.16 -4.74
N LYS A 213 16.68 -18.87 -4.72
CA LYS A 213 16.63 -20.35 -4.79
C LYS A 213 17.26 -20.97 -6.05
N ASN A 214 17.52 -20.19 -7.09
CA ASN A 214 18.17 -20.64 -8.33
C ASN A 214 19.68 -20.35 -8.40
N LYS A 215 20.31 -19.88 -7.32
CA LYS A 215 21.78 -19.85 -7.20
C LYS A 215 22.18 -20.88 -6.15
N GLU A 216 22.87 -21.94 -6.58
CA GLU A 216 23.52 -22.90 -5.68
C GLU A 216 24.36 -22.13 -4.66
N TYR A 217 24.10 -22.37 -3.38
CA TYR A 217 24.88 -21.80 -2.30
C TYR A 217 26.19 -22.60 -2.22
N VAL A 218 27.33 -21.95 -2.41
CA VAL A 218 28.60 -22.48 -1.91
C VAL A 218 28.67 -22.06 -0.45
N ASP A 219 28.67 -23.05 0.43
CA ASP A 219 28.81 -22.85 1.86
C ASP A 219 30.28 -22.51 2.19
N GLU A 220 30.58 -21.22 2.39
CA GLU A 220 31.89 -20.75 2.86
C GLU A 220 32.09 -20.91 4.39
N SER A 221 31.34 -21.81 5.05
CA SER A 221 31.59 -22.20 6.45
C SER A 221 32.41 -23.49 6.61
N SER A 222 33.12 -23.94 5.56
CA SER A 222 33.98 -25.14 5.59
C SER A 222 35.48 -24.86 5.44
N HIS A 223 35.95 -23.73 5.97
CA HIS A 223 37.37 -23.47 6.17
C HIS A 223 37.66 -23.13 7.65
N GLU A 224 37.65 -24.17 8.48
CA GLU A 224 38.55 -24.31 9.63
C GLU A 224 39.47 -25.52 9.38
#